data_AF-A0A9R0WCT7-F1
#
_entry.id   AF-A0A9R0WCT7-F1
#
_cell.length_a   1.000
_cell.length_b   1.000
_cell.length_c   1.000
_cell.angle_alpha   90.00
_cell.angle_beta   90.00
_cell.angle_gamma   90.00
#
_symmetry.space_group_name_H-M   'P 1'
#
loop_
_entity.id
_entity.type
_entity.pdbx_description
1 polymer ?
#
loop_
_entity_poly.entity_id
_entity_poly.type
_entity_poly.pdbx_seq_one_letter_code
_entity_poly.pdbx_strand_id
1 'polypeptide(L)'
;MPSSIATHLLKAAAAKPLFSPRAAQIPALPRSPAARRPLPQPVQPRLLTLPTVLTIGRVAAVPFLISTFYMDGPWAATATTGIFLAAAITDWLDGYIARKMHLGTPFGAFLDPVADKLMVAATLVLLCTKPLETSLLTNGPWLLTVPSIAIIGREITMSAVREWAASQNTQVLEAVAVNNLGKWKTATQMTALTLLLASRDPSLHVQGALVPPGVALLYASAGLAIWSLVVYIRNIWRILLK
;
A
#
# COMPACT_ATOMS: atom_id res chain seq x y z
N MET A 1 23.78 -5.86 73.61
CA MET A 1 22.78 -4.98 72.98
C MET A 1 23.16 -4.81 71.51
N PRO A 2 22.26 -4.99 70.55
CA PRO A 2 21.70 -6.25 70.03
C PRO A 2 22.12 -6.47 68.56
N SER A 3 22.16 -7.70 68.00
CA SER A 3 21.01 -8.36 67.38
C SER A 3 21.54 -9.65 66.70
N SER A 4 21.27 -10.89 67.12
CA SER A 4 20.00 -11.57 67.40
C SER A 4 19.00 -11.66 66.23
N ILE A 5 19.48 -11.54 64.99
CA ILE A 5 18.66 -11.80 63.78
C ILE A 5 19.32 -12.80 62.83
N ALA A 6 20.65 -12.95 62.83
CA ALA A 6 21.35 -13.89 61.93
C ALA A 6 21.20 -15.38 62.31
N THR A 7 20.84 -15.70 63.56
CA THR A 7 20.84 -17.07 64.07
C THR A 7 19.54 -17.85 63.80
N HIS A 8 18.50 -17.21 63.26
CA HIS A 8 17.20 -17.86 62.99
C HIS A 8 17.00 -18.31 61.53
N LEU A 9 17.85 -17.90 60.59
CA LEU A 9 17.69 -18.27 59.17
C LEU A 9 18.50 -19.51 58.73
N LEU A 10 19.44 -19.99 59.55
CA LEU A 10 20.29 -21.15 59.22
C LEU A 10 19.76 -22.50 59.73
N LYS A 11 18.58 -22.55 60.38
CA LYS A 11 17.98 -23.78 60.93
C LYS A 11 16.75 -24.31 60.16
N ALA A 12 16.44 -23.75 59.00
CA ALA A 12 15.29 -24.16 58.17
C ALA A 12 15.64 -25.05 56.96
N ALA A 13 16.91 -25.48 56.82
CA ALA A 13 17.38 -26.27 55.66
C ALA A 13 17.47 -27.79 55.91
N ALA A 14 16.76 -28.33 56.91
CA ALA A 14 16.80 -29.76 57.24
C ALA A 14 15.38 -30.34 57.41
N ALA A 15 14.52 -30.15 56.42
CA ALA A 15 13.29 -30.91 56.29
C ALA A 15 13.54 -32.10 55.35
N LYS A 16 13.53 -33.32 55.92
CA LYS A 16 13.49 -34.58 55.17
C LYS A 16 12.37 -34.55 54.11
N PRO A 17 12.57 -35.12 52.91
CA PRO A 17 11.49 -35.26 51.96
C PRO A 17 10.48 -36.27 52.50
N LEU A 18 9.30 -35.79 52.87
CA LEU A 18 8.18 -36.60 53.35
C LEU A 18 7.32 -37.03 52.16
N PHE A 19 7.92 -37.71 51.18
CA PHE A 19 7.21 -38.35 50.09
C PHE A 19 7.86 -39.71 49.80
N SER A 20 7.21 -40.77 50.26
CA SER A 20 7.48 -42.13 49.80
C SER A 20 7.20 -42.21 48.30
N PRO A 21 8.07 -42.79 47.46
CA PRO A 21 7.70 -43.11 46.09
C PRO A 21 6.75 -44.30 46.13
N ARG A 22 5.46 -44.05 46.39
CA ARG A 22 4.41 -45.01 46.00
C ARG A 22 4.44 -44.99 44.48
N ALA A 23 5.02 -46.03 43.89
CA ALA A 23 4.96 -46.28 42.47
C ALA A 23 3.47 -46.28 42.07
N ALA A 24 2.99 -45.15 41.58
CA ALA A 24 1.74 -45.07 40.87
C ALA A 24 1.96 -45.95 39.63
N GLN A 25 1.45 -47.17 39.67
CA GLN A 25 1.21 -47.95 38.47
C GLN A 25 0.27 -47.11 37.61
N ILE A 26 0.86 -46.35 36.70
CA ILE A 26 0.12 -45.69 35.62
C ILE A 26 -0.53 -46.84 34.85
N PRO A 27 -1.87 -46.93 34.80
CA PRO A 27 -2.52 -47.92 33.96
C PRO A 27 -1.97 -47.75 32.55
N ALA A 28 -1.47 -48.83 31.94
CA ALA A 28 -0.99 -48.77 30.57
C ALA A 28 -2.12 -48.21 29.70
N LEU A 29 -1.93 -46.99 29.18
CA LEU A 29 -2.89 -46.36 28.29
C LEU A 29 -3.22 -47.37 27.18
N PRO A 30 -4.50 -47.61 26.85
CA PRO A 30 -4.84 -48.46 25.73
C PRO A 30 -4.10 -47.91 24.52
N ARG A 31 -3.23 -48.73 23.92
CA ARG A 31 -2.54 -48.40 22.67
C ARG A 31 -3.59 -48.38 21.57
N SER A 32 -4.36 -47.28 21.52
CA SER A 32 -5.13 -46.95 20.34
C SER A 32 -4.12 -46.90 19.20
N PRO A 33 -4.32 -47.63 18.10
CA PRO A 33 -3.49 -47.47 16.92
C PRO A 33 -3.76 -46.04 16.46
N ALA A 34 -2.92 -45.11 16.91
CA ALA A 34 -2.93 -43.75 16.47
C ALA A 34 -2.69 -43.82 14.97
N ALA A 35 -3.77 -43.82 14.20
CA ALA A 35 -3.75 -43.56 12.79
C ALA A 35 -2.91 -42.30 12.66
N ARG A 36 -1.70 -42.45 12.11
CA ARG A 36 -0.78 -41.34 11.90
C ARG A 36 -1.58 -40.33 11.08
N ARG A 37 -2.12 -39.31 11.73
CA ARG A 37 -2.69 -38.18 11.01
C ARG A 37 -1.54 -37.69 10.14
N PRO A 38 -1.69 -37.66 8.81
CA PRO A 38 -0.67 -37.06 7.96
C PRO A 38 -0.37 -35.70 8.56
N LEU A 39 0.90 -35.43 8.87
CA LEU A 39 1.31 -34.08 9.25
C LEU A 39 0.81 -33.17 8.11
N PRO A 40 0.15 -32.03 8.42
CA PRO A 40 -0.25 -31.09 7.40
C PRO A 40 0.97 -30.83 6.52
N GLN A 41 0.91 -31.24 5.27
CA GLN A 41 2.04 -31.00 4.38
C GLN A 41 2.20 -29.48 4.29
N PRO A 42 3.44 -28.95 4.38
CA PRO A 42 3.64 -27.53 4.19
C PRO A 42 3.15 -27.19 2.78
N VAL A 43 1.98 -26.54 2.71
CA VAL A 43 1.45 -26.01 1.47
C VAL A 43 2.49 -25.03 0.98
N GLN A 44 3.21 -25.38 -0.08
CA GLN A 44 4.23 -24.50 -0.64
C GLN A 44 3.52 -23.16 -0.97
N PRO A 45 3.95 -22.04 -0.39
CA PRO A 45 3.37 -20.75 -0.75
C PRO A 45 3.71 -20.53 -2.21
N ARG A 46 2.72 -20.64 -3.10
CA ARG A 46 2.91 -20.31 -4.51
C ARG A 46 3.12 -18.79 -4.59
N LEU A 47 4.39 -18.38 -4.61
CA LEU A 47 4.78 -16.97 -4.66
C LEU A 47 4.33 -16.31 -5.98
N LEU A 48 4.27 -17.07 -7.07
CA LEU A 48 3.78 -16.61 -8.37
C LEU A 48 2.33 -17.01 -8.61
N THR A 49 1.42 -16.10 -8.32
CA THR A 49 0.03 -16.14 -8.82
C THR A 49 -0.15 -15.11 -9.93
N LEU A 50 -1.21 -15.27 -10.75
CA LEU A 50 -1.52 -14.33 -11.83
C LEU A 50 -1.56 -12.86 -11.33
N PRO A 51 -2.27 -12.51 -10.23
CA PRO A 51 -2.23 -11.14 -9.69
C PRO A 51 -0.81 -10.66 -9.35
N THR A 52 0.02 -11.53 -8.76
CA THR A 52 1.39 -11.17 -8.36
C THR A 52 2.26 -10.84 -9.58
N VAL A 53 2.11 -11.59 -10.68
CA VAL A 53 2.82 -11.31 -11.94
C VAL A 53 2.40 -9.96 -12.52
N LEU A 54 1.10 -9.63 -12.47
CA LEU A 54 0.60 -8.34 -12.94
C LEU A 54 1.18 -7.18 -12.13
N THR A 55 1.22 -7.29 -10.79
CA THR A 55 1.83 -6.27 -9.93
C THR A 55 3.32 -6.10 -10.20
N ILE A 56 4.08 -7.19 -10.37
CA ILE A 56 5.50 -7.13 -10.75
C ILE A 56 5.67 -6.47 -12.12
N GLY A 57 4.80 -6.80 -13.07
CA GLY A 57 4.76 -6.18 -14.39
C GLY A 57 4.55 -4.66 -14.30
N ARG A 58 3.70 -4.18 -13.39
CA ARG A 58 3.48 -2.74 -13.14
C ARG A 58 4.74 -2.05 -12.63
N VAL A 59 5.44 -2.66 -11.67
CA VAL A 59 6.71 -2.13 -11.17
C VAL A 59 7.75 -2.07 -12.29
N ALA A 60 7.83 -3.12 -13.10
CA ALA A 60 8.73 -3.16 -14.26
C ALA A 60 8.35 -2.11 -15.33
N ALA A 61 7.06 -1.79 -15.49
CA ALA A 61 6.56 -0.79 -16.43
C ALA A 61 7.04 0.64 -16.11
N VAL A 62 7.38 0.96 -14.86
CA VAL A 62 7.83 2.31 -14.46
C VAL A 62 9.12 2.73 -15.20
N PRO A 63 10.21 1.94 -15.20
CA PRO A 63 11.38 2.21 -16.04
C PRO A 63 11.07 2.39 -17.53
N PHE A 64 10.17 1.59 -18.09
CA PHE A 64 9.77 1.72 -19.50
C PHE A 64 9.03 3.04 -19.74
N LEU A 65 8.10 3.40 -18.86
CA LEU A 65 7.37 4.67 -18.91
C LEU A 65 8.34 5.86 -18.85
N ILE A 66 9.32 5.83 -17.95
CA ILE A 66 10.36 6.87 -17.86
C ILE A 66 11.15 6.94 -19.17
N SER A 67 11.58 5.79 -19.68
CA SER A 67 12.39 5.71 -20.91
C SER A 67 11.63 6.30 -22.10
N THR A 68 10.39 5.86 -22.34
CA THR A 68 9.57 6.35 -23.45
C THR A 68 9.20 7.82 -23.29
N PHE A 69 9.06 8.33 -22.06
CA PHE A 69 8.75 9.74 -21.81
C PHE A 69 9.88 10.68 -22.27
N TYR A 70 11.13 10.23 -22.15
CA TYR A 70 12.30 11.02 -22.56
C TYR A 70 12.69 10.85 -24.03
N MET A 71 12.15 9.85 -24.73
CA MET A 71 12.41 9.63 -26.16
C MET A 71 11.72 10.68 -27.03
N ASP A 72 12.37 11.01 -28.13
CA ASP A 72 11.84 11.96 -29.11
C ASP A 72 10.98 11.24 -30.16
N GLY A 73 9.87 11.88 -30.52
CA GLY A 73 8.97 11.44 -31.59
C GLY A 73 7.52 11.23 -31.14
N PRO A 74 6.55 11.33 -32.07
CA PRO A 74 5.13 11.21 -31.74
C PRO A 74 4.78 9.83 -31.15
N TRP A 75 5.42 8.77 -31.64
CA TRP A 75 5.23 7.41 -31.13
C TRP A 75 5.61 7.26 -29.65
N ALA A 76 6.57 8.06 -29.16
CA ALA A 76 7.05 8.00 -27.78
C ALA A 76 6.00 8.52 -26.80
N ALA A 77 5.28 9.59 -27.17
CA ALA A 77 4.16 10.11 -26.39
C ALA A 77 2.98 9.12 -26.36
N THR A 78 2.64 8.51 -27.51
CA THR A 78 1.61 7.47 -27.59
C THR A 78 1.99 6.25 -26.76
N ALA A 79 3.24 5.79 -26.86
CA ALA A 79 3.76 4.66 -26.09
C ALA A 79 3.72 4.93 -24.58
N THR A 80 4.16 6.10 -24.15
CA THR A 80 4.15 6.50 -22.73
C THR A 80 2.73 6.51 -22.17
N THR A 81 1.79 7.12 -22.89
CA THR A 81 0.36 7.13 -22.52
C THR A 81 -0.20 5.72 -22.49
N GLY A 82 0.14 4.89 -23.47
CA GLY A 82 -0.27 3.49 -23.57
C GLY A 82 0.25 2.63 -22.42
N ILE A 83 1.52 2.79 -22.03
CA ILE A 83 2.12 2.10 -20.88
C ILE A 83 1.40 2.49 -19.59
N PHE A 84 1.18 3.78 -19.36
CA PHE A 84 0.45 4.26 -18.19
C PHE A 84 -0.97 3.70 -18.13
N LEU A 85 -1.70 3.75 -19.25
CA LEU A 85 -3.07 3.26 -19.33
C LEU A 85 -3.15 1.74 -19.15
N ALA A 86 -2.24 0.99 -19.77
CA ALA A 86 -2.15 -0.45 -19.57
C ALA A 86 -1.86 -0.79 -18.10
N ALA A 87 -0.93 -0.08 -17.46
CA ALA A 87 -0.64 -0.25 -16.04
C ALA A 87 -1.87 0.02 -15.16
N ALA A 88 -2.60 1.12 -15.39
CA ALA A 88 -3.82 1.46 -14.66
C ALA A 88 -4.94 0.43 -14.87
N ILE A 89 -5.11 -0.09 -16.09
CA ILE A 89 -6.09 -1.15 -16.37
C ILE A 89 -5.69 -2.46 -15.68
N THR A 90 -4.42 -2.83 -15.69
CA THR A 90 -3.94 -4.05 -15.03
C THR A 90 -4.09 -4.02 -13.51
N ASP A 91 -4.00 -2.84 -12.88
CA ASP A 91 -4.29 -2.60 -11.45
C ASP A 91 -5.76 -2.78 -11.07
N TRP A 92 -6.66 -2.32 -11.95
CA TRP A 92 -8.06 -2.60 -11.71
C TRP A 92 -8.38 -4.09 -11.91
N LEU A 93 -7.75 -4.71 -12.90
CA LEU A 93 -7.99 -6.10 -13.28
C LEU A 93 -7.42 -7.10 -12.27
N ASP A 94 -6.20 -6.93 -11.79
CA ASP A 94 -5.59 -7.83 -10.81
C ASP A 94 -6.34 -7.79 -9.47
N GLY A 95 -6.78 -6.61 -9.02
CA GLY A 95 -7.63 -6.43 -7.86
C GLY A 95 -9.01 -7.09 -8.03
N TYR A 96 -9.58 -7.07 -9.23
CA TYR A 96 -10.82 -7.79 -9.54
C TYR A 96 -10.62 -9.31 -9.49
N ILE A 97 -9.56 -9.82 -10.14
CA ILE A 97 -9.25 -11.25 -10.21
C ILE A 97 -8.91 -11.80 -8.83
N ALA A 98 -8.09 -11.09 -8.04
CA ALA A 98 -7.72 -11.49 -6.69
C ALA A 98 -8.94 -11.63 -5.78
N ARG A 99 -9.90 -10.69 -5.85
CA ARG A 99 -11.15 -10.75 -5.08
C ARG A 99 -12.08 -11.90 -5.50
N LYS A 100 -12.16 -12.17 -6.81
CA LYS A 100 -13.08 -13.18 -7.36
C LYS A 100 -12.54 -14.61 -7.24
N MET A 101 -11.23 -14.79 -7.36
CA MET A 101 -10.59 -16.11 -7.41
C MET A 101 -9.87 -16.50 -6.12
N HIS A 102 -9.79 -15.61 -5.13
CA HIS A 102 -9.06 -15.83 -3.87
C HIS A 102 -7.58 -16.23 -4.06
N LEU A 103 -6.96 -15.79 -5.16
CA LEU A 103 -5.58 -16.14 -5.56
C LEU A 103 -4.52 -15.13 -5.07
N GLY A 104 -4.75 -14.51 -3.91
CA GLY A 104 -3.82 -13.54 -3.31
C GLY A 104 -2.60 -14.20 -2.67
N THR A 105 -1.43 -13.59 -2.83
CA THR A 105 -0.22 -13.95 -2.08
C THR A 105 0.14 -12.84 -1.08
N PRO A 106 0.79 -13.15 0.05
CA PRO A 106 1.26 -12.12 0.98
C PRO A 106 2.23 -11.13 0.31
N PHE A 107 3.09 -11.63 -0.59
CA PHE A 107 4.04 -10.81 -1.33
C PHE A 107 3.35 -9.85 -2.31
N GLY A 108 2.38 -10.35 -3.10
CA GLY A 108 1.60 -9.50 -4.01
C GLY A 108 0.80 -8.44 -3.27
N ALA A 109 0.18 -8.80 -2.13
CA ALA A 109 -0.55 -7.85 -1.30
C ALA A 109 0.33 -6.73 -0.71
N PHE A 110 1.61 -7.02 -0.44
CA PHE A 110 2.60 -6.02 -0.03
C PHE A 110 3.05 -5.14 -1.20
N LEU A 111 3.27 -5.73 -2.38
CA LEU A 111 3.81 -5.01 -3.54
C LEU A 111 2.77 -4.09 -4.19
N ASP A 112 1.49 -4.43 -4.13
CA ASP A 112 0.41 -3.70 -4.81
C ASP A 112 0.29 -2.22 -4.36
N PRO A 113 0.25 -1.88 -3.05
CA PRO A 113 0.27 -0.49 -2.59
C PRO A 113 1.55 0.29 -2.90
N VAL A 114 2.65 -0.40 -3.21
CA VAL A 114 3.93 0.21 -3.59
C VAL A 114 3.92 0.51 -5.09
N ALA A 115 3.52 -0.46 -5.91
CA ALA A 115 3.47 -0.33 -7.37
C ALA A 115 2.53 0.80 -7.82
N ASP A 116 1.34 0.91 -7.22
CA ASP A 116 0.37 1.99 -7.49
C ASP A 116 0.99 3.38 -7.27
N LYS A 117 1.57 3.60 -6.07
CA LYS A 117 2.16 4.91 -5.72
C LYS A 117 3.37 5.25 -6.56
N LEU A 118 4.21 4.28 -6.89
CA LEU A 118 5.40 4.49 -7.73
C LEU A 118 5.01 4.95 -9.13
N MET A 119 4.04 4.27 -9.76
CA MET A 119 3.58 4.62 -11.12
C MET A 119 3.03 6.05 -11.17
N VAL A 120 2.17 6.41 -10.21
CA VAL A 120 1.59 7.74 -10.10
C VAL A 120 2.65 8.80 -9.82
N ALA A 121 3.50 8.58 -8.81
CA ALA A 121 4.52 9.55 -8.41
C ALA A 121 5.51 9.79 -9.54
N ALA A 122 5.99 8.74 -10.21
CA ALA A 122 6.86 8.84 -11.37
C ALA A 122 6.19 9.69 -12.48
N THR A 123 4.94 9.40 -12.81
CA THR A 123 4.21 10.13 -13.86
C THR A 123 4.05 11.61 -13.51
N LEU A 124 3.68 11.95 -12.27
CA LEU A 124 3.57 13.34 -11.81
C LEU A 124 4.91 14.07 -11.89
N VAL A 125 6.00 13.44 -11.45
CA VAL A 125 7.35 14.00 -11.54
C VAL A 125 7.74 14.24 -12.99
N LEU A 126 7.54 13.25 -13.87
CA LEU A 126 7.86 13.39 -15.29
C LEU A 126 7.10 14.56 -15.94
N LEU A 127 5.79 14.68 -15.68
CA LEU A 127 4.97 15.80 -16.16
C LEU A 127 5.49 17.16 -15.66
N CYS A 128 6.08 17.23 -14.46
CA CYS A 128 6.72 18.44 -13.94
C CYS A 128 8.08 18.73 -14.60
N THR A 129 8.84 17.71 -15.03
CA THR A 129 10.18 17.90 -15.63
C THR A 129 10.14 18.45 -17.05
N LYS A 130 9.16 18.03 -17.85
CA LYS A 130 8.94 18.54 -19.21
C LYS A 130 7.51 19.07 -19.30
N PRO A 131 7.24 20.31 -18.82
CA PRO A 131 5.91 20.88 -18.94
C PRO A 131 5.51 20.97 -20.42
N LEU A 132 4.22 20.76 -20.71
CA LEU A 132 3.70 20.85 -22.09
C LEU A 132 3.88 22.27 -22.62
N GLU A 133 4.20 22.39 -23.92
CA GLU A 133 4.32 23.67 -24.64
C GLU A 133 2.95 24.30 -24.92
N THR A 134 2.13 24.44 -23.88
CA THR A 134 0.88 25.20 -23.91
C THR A 134 1.12 26.52 -23.19
N SER A 135 0.55 27.61 -23.70
CA SER A 135 0.65 28.95 -23.13
C SER A 135 0.30 28.99 -21.63
N LEU A 136 -0.66 28.17 -21.19
CA LEU A 136 -1.05 28.02 -19.79
C LEU A 136 0.07 27.49 -18.89
N LEU A 137 0.75 26.42 -19.31
CA LEU A 137 1.75 25.73 -18.50
C LEU A 137 3.14 26.36 -18.62
N THR A 138 3.43 27.04 -19.74
CA THR A 138 4.66 27.79 -19.95
C THR A 138 4.76 28.98 -18.99
N ASN A 139 3.66 29.70 -18.78
CA ASN A 139 3.60 30.84 -17.86
C ASN A 139 3.34 30.43 -16.40
N GLY A 140 2.97 29.17 -16.17
CA GLY A 140 2.53 28.68 -14.86
C GLY A 140 2.95 27.25 -14.58
N PRO A 141 4.25 26.92 -14.50
CA PRO A 141 4.71 25.56 -14.19
C PRO A 141 4.19 25.06 -12.83
N TRP A 142 3.89 26.00 -11.91
CA TRP A 142 3.26 25.72 -10.63
C TRP A 142 1.90 25.01 -10.74
N LEU A 143 1.19 25.12 -11.86
CA LEU A 143 -0.08 24.43 -12.12
C LEU A 143 0.05 22.90 -12.14
N LEU A 144 1.23 22.37 -12.44
CA LEU A 144 1.51 20.93 -12.31
C LEU A 144 2.25 20.64 -11.02
N THR A 145 3.24 21.46 -10.65
CA THR A 145 4.11 21.20 -9.51
C THR A 145 3.36 21.22 -8.17
N VAL A 146 2.50 22.21 -7.94
CA VAL A 146 1.76 22.35 -6.68
C VAL A 146 0.84 21.16 -6.40
N PRO A 147 -0.08 20.78 -7.32
CA PRO A 147 -0.93 19.63 -7.06
C PRO A 147 -0.14 18.31 -7.04
N SER A 148 0.96 18.19 -7.80
CA SER A 148 1.82 17.00 -7.75
C SER A 148 2.45 16.79 -6.38
N ILE A 149 3.03 17.85 -5.79
CA ILE A 149 3.59 17.80 -4.43
C ILE A 149 2.51 17.44 -3.41
N ALA A 150 1.33 18.06 -3.51
CA ALA A 150 0.21 17.78 -2.61
C ALA A 150 -0.25 16.32 -2.68
N ILE A 151 -0.36 15.76 -3.90
CA ILE A 151 -0.75 14.36 -4.12
C ILE A 151 0.30 13.41 -3.57
N ILE A 152 1.57 13.58 -3.94
CA ILE A 152 2.68 12.71 -3.49
C ILE A 152 2.83 12.77 -1.98
N GLY A 153 2.90 13.98 -1.41
CA GLY A 153 3.01 14.17 0.03
C GLY A 153 1.86 13.51 0.78
N ARG A 154 0.62 13.64 0.28
CA ARG A 154 -0.53 12.96 0.86
C ARG A 154 -0.40 11.45 0.79
N GLU A 155 0.04 10.87 -0.31
CA GLU A 155 0.18 9.41 -0.45
C GLU A 155 1.22 8.83 0.51
N ILE A 156 2.33 9.55 0.74
CA ILE A 156 3.35 9.18 1.72
C ILE A 156 2.77 9.25 3.13
N THR A 157 2.17 10.39 3.51
CA THR A 157 1.55 10.58 4.83
C THR A 157 0.50 9.51 5.12
N MET A 158 -0.33 9.18 4.13
CA MET A 158 -1.37 8.15 4.28
C MET A 158 -0.83 6.74 4.42
N SER A 159 0.29 6.45 3.77
CA SER A 159 0.98 5.17 3.94
C SER A 159 1.47 5.04 5.38
N ALA A 160 2.14 6.06 5.89
CA ALA A 160 2.65 6.09 7.27
C ALA A 160 1.52 6.04 8.31
N VAL A 161 0.45 6.83 8.12
CA VAL A 161 -0.71 6.84 9.02
C VAL A 161 -1.40 5.48 9.05
N ARG A 162 -1.53 4.80 7.90
CA ARG A 162 -2.14 3.46 7.83
C ARG A 162 -1.28 2.39 8.48
N GLU A 163 0.03 2.44 8.27
CA GLU A 163 0.97 1.51 8.89
C GLU A 163 0.97 1.67 10.41
N TRP A 164 1.07 2.91 10.90
CA TRP A 164 0.94 3.21 12.32
C TRP A 164 -0.44 2.78 12.87
N ALA A 165 -1.54 3.08 12.17
CA ALA A 165 -2.87 2.65 12.61
C ALA A 165 -3.02 1.13 12.68
N ALA A 166 -2.31 0.37 11.84
CA ALA A 166 -2.29 -1.08 11.87
C ALA A 166 -1.53 -1.67 13.07
N SER A 167 -0.60 -0.93 13.67
CA SER A 167 0.04 -1.34 14.93
C SER A 167 -0.75 -0.94 16.18
N GLN A 168 -1.80 -0.12 16.04
CA GLN A 168 -2.65 0.34 17.15
C GLN A 168 -3.89 -0.54 17.34
N ASN A 169 -4.74 -0.18 18.31
CA ASN A 169 -6.02 -0.85 18.58
C ASN A 169 -6.96 -0.78 17.37
N THR A 170 -7.84 -1.78 17.24
CA THR A 170 -8.81 -1.95 16.14
C THR A 170 -9.64 -0.70 15.85
N GLN A 171 -9.94 0.12 16.87
CA GLN A 171 -10.69 1.37 16.71
C GLN A 171 -9.94 2.42 15.86
N VAL A 172 -8.61 2.53 16.01
CA VAL A 172 -7.79 3.46 15.22
C VAL A 172 -7.70 2.97 13.76
N LEU A 173 -7.61 1.65 13.55
CA LEU A 173 -7.66 1.05 12.23
C LEU A 173 -8.99 1.33 11.52
N GLU A 174 -10.12 1.23 12.24
CA GLU A 174 -11.45 1.55 11.72
C GLU A 174 -11.63 3.04 11.41
N ALA A 175 -11.01 3.95 12.17
CA ALA A 175 -11.02 5.39 11.85
C ALA A 175 -10.32 5.72 10.53
N VAL A 176 -9.40 4.86 10.10
CA VAL A 176 -8.69 4.94 8.82
C VAL A 176 -9.36 4.10 7.72
N ALA A 177 -10.44 3.37 8.06
CA ALA A 177 -11.23 2.61 7.10
C ALA A 177 -12.00 3.54 6.14
N VAL A 178 -12.17 3.04 4.92
CA VAL A 178 -12.36 3.81 3.70
C VAL A 178 -13.59 4.70 3.72
N ASN A 179 -13.38 6.01 3.62
CA ASN A 179 -14.42 6.96 3.21
C ASN A 179 -14.51 6.97 1.67
N ASN A 180 -15.73 7.08 1.10
CA ASN A 180 -15.97 7.02 -0.36
C ASN A 180 -15.17 8.06 -1.17
N LEU A 181 -14.64 9.09 -0.52
CA LEU A 181 -13.79 10.10 -1.12
C LEU A 181 -12.48 9.54 -1.69
N GLY A 182 -11.97 8.43 -1.15
CA GLY A 182 -10.78 7.77 -1.68
C GLY A 182 -10.96 7.24 -3.10
N LYS A 183 -12.17 6.75 -3.43
CA LYS A 183 -12.50 6.20 -4.76
C LYS A 183 -12.58 7.29 -5.83
N TRP A 184 -13.19 8.41 -5.49
CA TRP A 184 -13.28 9.55 -6.40
C TRP A 184 -11.92 10.18 -6.65
N LYS A 185 -11.07 10.25 -5.61
CA LYS A 185 -9.71 10.79 -5.75
C LYS A 185 -8.88 10.01 -6.78
N THR A 186 -8.87 8.67 -6.69
CA THR A 186 -8.09 7.83 -7.62
C THR A 186 -8.64 7.91 -9.03
N ALA A 187 -9.95 7.92 -9.22
CA ALA A 187 -10.57 8.07 -10.54
C ALA A 187 -10.21 9.40 -11.20
N THR A 188 -10.32 10.52 -10.47
CA THR A 188 -9.94 11.84 -11.00
C THR A 188 -8.44 11.92 -11.26
N GLN A 189 -7.60 11.31 -10.43
CA GLN A 189 -6.14 11.27 -10.61
C GLN A 189 -5.73 10.50 -11.86
N MET A 190 -6.22 9.27 -12.03
CA MET A 190 -5.88 8.43 -13.20
C MET A 190 -6.35 9.10 -14.50
N THR A 191 -7.54 9.69 -14.47
CA THR A 191 -8.09 10.43 -15.63
C THR A 191 -7.23 11.65 -15.92
N ALA A 192 -6.87 12.45 -14.91
CA ALA A 192 -6.01 13.63 -15.09
C ALA A 192 -4.67 13.26 -15.73
N LEU A 193 -3.99 12.25 -15.19
CA LEU A 193 -2.69 11.80 -15.69
C LEU A 193 -2.78 11.27 -17.13
N THR A 194 -3.83 10.50 -17.44
CA THR A 194 -4.05 9.99 -18.79
C THR A 194 -4.25 11.13 -19.79
N LEU A 195 -5.08 12.14 -19.46
CA LEU A 195 -5.31 13.30 -20.33
C LEU A 195 -4.04 14.12 -20.53
N LEU A 196 -3.26 14.34 -19.47
CA LEU A 196 -2.01 15.10 -19.51
C LEU A 196 -0.88 14.37 -20.25
N LEU A 197 -0.84 13.04 -20.21
CA LEU A 197 0.08 12.26 -21.02
C LEU A 197 -0.35 12.24 -22.49
N ALA A 198 -1.64 12.00 -22.76
CA ALA A 198 -2.20 11.98 -24.11
C ALA A 198 -2.03 13.33 -24.82
N SER A 199 -2.15 14.45 -24.09
CA SER A 199 -1.97 15.79 -24.68
C SER A 199 -0.54 16.07 -25.14
N ARG A 200 0.45 15.23 -24.79
CA ARG A 200 1.82 15.33 -25.32
C ARG A 200 1.95 14.81 -26.73
N ASP A 201 1.00 13.98 -27.20
CA ASP A 201 1.07 13.39 -28.53
C ASP A 201 0.73 14.45 -29.60
N PRO A 202 1.68 14.83 -30.47
CA PRO A 202 1.43 15.81 -31.53
C PRO A 202 0.41 15.32 -32.56
N SER A 203 0.27 14.00 -32.75
CA SER A 203 -0.62 13.42 -33.76
C SER A 203 -2.10 13.65 -33.45
N LEU A 204 -2.45 13.80 -32.17
CA LEU A 204 -3.82 13.93 -31.72
C LEU A 204 -4.42 15.32 -32.01
N HIS A 205 -3.61 16.35 -32.32
CA HIS A 205 -4.05 17.74 -32.60
C HIS A 205 -5.04 18.36 -31.57
N VAL A 206 -5.27 17.72 -30.42
CA VAL A 206 -6.23 18.15 -29.38
C VAL A 206 -5.53 18.63 -28.10
N GLN A 207 -4.24 18.97 -28.18
CA GLN A 207 -3.42 19.35 -27.02
C GLN A 207 -4.09 20.47 -26.20
N GLY A 208 -4.55 21.53 -26.87
CA GLY A 208 -5.24 22.66 -26.24
C GLY A 208 -6.59 22.31 -25.60
N ALA A 209 -7.24 21.23 -26.05
CA ALA A 209 -8.52 20.78 -25.49
C ALA A 209 -8.33 19.81 -24.30
N LEU A 210 -7.26 19.01 -24.28
CA LEU A 210 -7.01 18.02 -23.24
C LEU A 210 -6.27 18.59 -22.01
N VAL A 211 -5.41 19.60 -22.20
CA VAL A 211 -4.62 20.18 -21.10
C VAL A 211 -5.50 20.85 -20.03
N PRO A 212 -6.44 21.76 -20.35
CA PRO A 212 -7.27 22.40 -19.34
C PRO A 212 -8.06 21.43 -18.45
N PRO A 213 -8.81 20.45 -18.99
CA PRO A 213 -9.52 19.47 -18.14
C PRO A 213 -8.55 18.54 -17.40
N GLY A 214 -7.39 18.21 -17.98
CA GLY A 214 -6.36 17.44 -17.29
C GLY A 214 -5.83 18.14 -16.04
N VAL A 215 -5.49 19.43 -16.15
CA VAL A 215 -5.07 20.27 -15.01
C VAL A 215 -6.20 20.43 -14.00
N ALA A 216 -7.43 20.70 -14.46
CA ALA A 216 -8.59 20.85 -13.57
C ALA A 216 -8.85 19.58 -12.75
N LEU A 217 -8.80 18.40 -13.38
CA LEU A 217 -8.94 17.11 -12.70
C LEU A 217 -7.77 16.83 -11.74
N LEU A 218 -6.55 17.27 -12.08
CA LEU A 218 -5.39 17.13 -11.20
C LEU A 218 -5.57 17.95 -9.91
N TYR A 219 -6.05 19.19 -10.02
CA TYR A 219 -6.42 20.02 -8.87
C TYR A 219 -7.58 19.45 -8.08
N ALA A 220 -8.62 18.94 -8.75
CA ALA A 220 -9.73 18.26 -8.08
C ALA A 220 -9.23 17.04 -7.29
N SER A 221 -8.32 16.25 -7.87
CA SER A 221 -7.69 15.11 -7.20
C SER A 221 -6.85 15.55 -5.99
N ALA A 222 -6.05 16.61 -6.13
CA ALA A 222 -5.28 17.18 -5.02
C ALA A 222 -6.19 17.68 -3.90
N GLY A 223 -7.28 18.39 -4.22
CA GLY A 223 -8.28 18.83 -3.25
C GLY A 223 -8.93 17.67 -2.50
N LEU A 224 -9.36 16.63 -3.24
CA LEU A 224 -9.90 15.40 -2.64
C LEU A 224 -8.86 14.68 -1.77
N ALA A 225 -7.59 14.68 -2.18
CA ALA A 225 -6.50 14.08 -1.43
C ALA A 225 -6.33 14.75 -0.06
N ILE A 226 -6.20 16.08 -0.06
CA ILE A 226 -6.03 16.87 1.16
C ILE A 226 -7.27 16.78 2.05
N TRP A 227 -8.47 16.92 1.47
CA TRP A 227 -9.70 16.79 2.23
C TRP A 227 -9.83 15.41 2.88
N SER A 228 -9.48 14.34 2.16
CA SER A 228 -9.45 13.00 2.74
C SER A 228 -8.50 12.95 3.94
N LEU A 229 -7.30 13.53 3.83
CA LEU A 229 -6.30 13.57 4.90
C LEU A 229 -6.81 14.26 6.16
N VAL A 230 -7.48 15.41 6.01
CA VAL A 230 -8.10 16.13 7.12
C VAL A 230 -9.14 15.24 7.82
N VAL A 231 -9.99 14.55 7.06
CA VAL A 231 -11.02 13.66 7.63
C VAL A 231 -10.38 12.52 8.43
N TYR A 232 -9.36 11.86 7.87
CA TYR A 232 -8.68 10.75 8.55
C TYR A 232 -7.98 11.19 9.84
N ILE A 233 -7.23 12.30 9.81
CA ILE A 233 -6.55 12.84 11.00
C ILE A 233 -7.59 13.23 12.06
N ARG A 234 -8.69 13.86 11.68
CA ARG A 234 -9.77 14.23 12.61
C ARG A 234 -10.38 13.01 13.29
N ASN A 235 -10.56 11.91 12.56
CA ASN A 235 -11.10 10.67 13.11
C ASN A 235 -10.14 10.05 14.13
N ILE A 236 -8.84 9.99 13.81
CA ILE A 236 -7.80 9.49 14.71
C ILE A 236 -7.76 10.33 16.00
N TRP A 237 -7.74 11.66 15.86
CA TRP A 237 -7.69 12.58 17.00
C TRP A 237 -8.87 12.40 17.97
N ARG A 238 -10.07 12.14 17.44
CA ARG A 238 -11.27 11.87 18.26
C ARG A 238 -11.19 10.57 19.06
N ILE A 239 -10.42 9.58 18.60
CA ILE A 239 -10.22 8.32 19.31
C ILE A 239 -9.15 8.49 20.38
N LEU A 240 -8.06 9.19 20.06
CA LEU A 240 -6.97 9.41 21.02
C LEU A 240 -7.37 10.30 22.21
N LEU A 241 -8.38 11.16 22.04
CA LEU A 241 -8.89 12.02 23.10
C LEU A 241 -10.03 11.38 23.95
N LYS A 242 -10.43 10.14 23.67
CA LYS A 242 -11.37 9.38 24.50
C LYS A 242 -10.62 8.42 25.40
#